data_AF-W2U189-F1
#
_entry.id   AF-W2U189-F1
#
_cell.length_a   1.000
_cell.length_b   1.000
_cell.length_c   1.000
_cell.angle_alpha   90.00
_cell.angle_beta   90.00
_cell.angle_gamma   90.00
#
_symmetry.space_group_name_H-M   'P 1'
#
loop_
_entity.id
_entity.type
_entity.pdbx_description
1 polymer ?
#
loop_
_entity_poly.entity_id
_entity_poly.type
_entity_poly.pdbx_seq_one_letter_code
_entity_poly.pdbx_strand_id
1 'polypeptide(L)' 'MREKEKRRFLLRLDPRLYRVLEKWAQDELRSVNAQIEFLLKEAAKKAGRWKDEAPPEEGREP' A
#
# COMPACT_ATOMS: atom_id res chain seq x y z
N MET A 1 -7.93 20.52 0.58
CA MET A 1 -7.56 19.12 0.25
C MET A 1 -6.61 18.65 1.35
N ARG A 2 -6.95 17.62 2.13
CA ARG A 2 -5.98 17.05 3.09
C ARG A 2 -4.94 16.29 2.28
N GLU A 3 -3.83 16.94 1.99
CA GLU A 3 -2.67 16.29 1.40
C GLU A 3 -2.21 15.22 2.40
N LYS A 4 -2.44 13.94 2.08
CA LYS A 4 -1.92 12.82 2.88
C LYS A 4 -0.40 12.87 2.72
N GLU A 5 0.28 13.60 3.60
CA GLU A 5 1.74 13.63 3.65
C GLU A 5 2.28 12.20 3.63
N LYS A 6 2.96 11.84 2.54
CA LYS A 6 3.61 10.55 2.41
C LYS A 6 4.83 10.54 3.32
N ARG A 7 4.72 9.83 4.45
CA ARG A 7 5.86 9.63 5.36
C ARG A 7 7.01 8.96 4.61
N ARG A 8 8.15 9.63 4.54
CA ARG A 8 9.39 9.07 4.00
C ARG A 8 10.10 8.31 5.11
N PHE A 9 10.30 7.00 4.92
CA PHE A 9 11.03 6.15 5.85
C PHE A 9 12.09 5.35 5.09
N LEU A 10 13.22 5.07 5.74
CA LEU A 10 14.24 4.19 5.17
C LEU A 10 13.81 2.73 5.38
N LEU A 11 13.46 2.05 4.30
CA LEU A 11 13.17 0.62 4.31
C LEU A 11 14.47 -0.17 4.17
N ARG A 12 14.72 -1.11 5.08
CA ARG A 12 15.78 -2.11 4.90
C ARG A 12 15.20 -3.28 4.14
N LEU A 13 15.70 -3.53 2.93
CA LEU A 13 15.23 -4.60 2.05
C LEU A 13 16.43 -5.46 1.61
N ASP A 14 16.19 -6.75 1.41
CA ASP A 14 17.15 -7.61 0.73
C ASP A 14 17.40 -7.09 -0.71
N PRO A 15 18.66 -6.90 -1.14
CA PRO A 15 18.97 -6.41 -2.49
C PRO A 15 18.41 -7.28 -3.63
N ARG A 16 18.29 -8.60 -3.43
CA ARG A 16 17.69 -9.52 -4.40
C ARG A 16 16.20 -9.26 -4.54
N LEU A 17 15.51 -9.05 -3.41
CA LEU A 17 14.09 -8.71 -3.42
C LEU A 17 13.85 -7.36 -4.10
N TYR A 18 14.71 -6.36 -3.86
CA TYR A 18 14.61 -5.08 -4.54
C TYR A 18 14.66 -5.23 -6.07
N ARG A 19 15.59 -6.03 -6.61
CA ARG A 19 15.70 -6.27 -8.06
C ARG A 19 14.44 -6.94 -8.65
N VAL A 20 13.84 -7.87 -7.92
CA VAL A 20 12.58 -8.50 -8.34
C VAL A 20 11.45 -7.48 -8.39
N LEU A 21 11.33 -6.63 -7.37
CA LEU A 21 10.34 -5.55 -7.32
C LEU A 21 10.57 -4.50 -8.42
N GLU A 22 11.82 -4.16 -8.70
CA GLU A 22 12.19 -3.23 -9.77
C GLU A 22 11.74 -3.76 -11.13
N LYS A 23 12.09 -5.01 -11.45
CA LYS A 23 11.65 -5.65 -12.70
C LYS A 23 10.13 -5.70 -12.81
N TRP A 24 9.46 -6.13 -11.75
CA TRP A 24 7.99 -6.21 -11.74
C TRP A 24 7.34 -4.83 -11.92
N ALA A 25 7.88 -3.79 -11.28
CA ALA A 25 7.40 -2.43 -11.46
C ALA A 25 7.55 -1.95 -12.92
N GLN A 26 8.68 -2.28 -13.58
CA GLN A 26 8.88 -1.98 -15.00
C GLN A 26 7.89 -2.71 -15.90
N ASP A 27 7.66 -4.00 -15.64
CA ASP A 27 6.71 -4.81 -16.41
C ASP A 27 5.28 -4.24 -16.34
N GLU A 28 4.92 -3.57 -15.23
CA GLU A 28 3.62 -2.94 -15.01
C GLU A 28 3.60 -1.41 -15.29
N LEU A 29 4.67 -0.85 -15.85
CA LEU A 29 4.84 0.58 -16.12
C LEU A 29 4.60 1.47 -14.88
N ARG A 30 5.05 1.00 -13.71
CA ARG A 30 4.94 1.68 -12.42
C ARG A 30 6.32 2.07 -11.87
N SER A 31 6.34 3.08 -11.00
CA SER A 31 7.52 3.32 -10.16
C SER A 31 7.65 2.23 -9.10
N VAL A 32 8.88 1.93 -8.68
CA VAL A 32 9.15 0.94 -7.63
C VAL A 32 8.42 1.29 -6.33
N ASN A 33 8.37 2.58 -5.96
CA ASN A 33 7.63 3.03 -4.78
C ASN A 33 6.11 2.79 -4.90
N ALA A 34 5.53 3.05 -6.07
CA ALA A 34 4.12 2.77 -6.31
C ALA A 34 3.82 1.27 -6.26
N GLN A 35 4.73 0.43 -6.77
CA GLN A 35 4.61 -1.02 -6.69
C GLN A 35 4.67 -1.53 -5.25
N ILE A 36 5.63 -1.04 -4.46
CA ILE A 36 5.75 -1.37 -3.04
C ILE A 36 4.48 -0.97 -2.28
N GLU A 37 3.95 0.24 -2.52
CA GLU A 37 2.72 0.71 -1.87
C GLU A 37 1.53 -0.19 -2.22
N PHE A 38 1.39 -0.57 -3.49
CA PHE A 38 0.33 -1.48 -3.95
C PHE A 38 0.41 -2.83 -3.25
N LEU A 39 1.59 -3.45 -3.24
CA LEU A 39 1.79 -4.77 -2.62
C LEU A 39 1.55 -4.75 -1.11
N LEU A 40 1.98 -3.70 -0.42
CA LEU A 40 1.74 -3.56 1.02
C LEU A 40 0.26 -3.38 1.33
N LYS A 41 -0.47 -2.61 0.52
CA LYS A 41 -1.93 -2.46 0.66
C LYS A 41 -2.65 -3.79 0.43
N GLU A 42 -2.31 -4.49 -0.63
CA GLU A 42 -2.92 -5.79 -0.94
C GLU A 42 -2.59 -6.84 0.12
N ALA A 43 -1.34 -6.87 0.62
CA ALA A 43 -0.96 -7.75 1.73
C ALA A 43 -1.72 -7.41 3.02
N ALA A 44 -1.89 -6.12 3.33
CA ALA A 44 -2.65 -5.68 4.51
C ALA A 44 -4.15 -6.03 4.40
N LYS A 45 -4.75 -5.90 3.21
CA LYS A 45 -6.13 -6.33 2.94
C LYS A 45 -6.29 -7.84 3.10
N LYS A 46 -5.40 -8.62 2.48
CA LYS A 46 -5.40 -10.09 2.59
C LYS A 46 -5.22 -10.56 4.03
N ALA A 47 -4.45 -9.81 4.83
CA ALA A 47 -4.29 -10.06 6.26
C ALA A 47 -5.47 -9.57 7.12
N GLY A 48 -6.51 -8.97 6.53
CA GLY A 48 -7.65 -8.39 7.26
C GLY A 48 -7.29 -7.16 8.10
N ARG A 49 -6.11 -6.57 7.88
CA ARG A 49 -5.59 -5.42 8.64
C ARG A 49 -5.83 -4.07 7.96
N TRP A 50 -6.19 -4.10 6.69
CA TRP A 50 -6.64 -2.93 5.97
C TRP A 50 -8.16 -2.89 5.99
N LYS A 51 -8.72 -2.20 6.99
CA LYS A 51 -10.13 -1.82 6.99
C LYS A 51 -10.22 -0.54 6.17
N ASP A 52 -10.85 -0.61 5.01
CA ASP A 52 -11.27 0.63 4.34
C ASP A 52 -12.14 1.40 5.35
N GLU A 53 -11.95 2.72 5.46
CA GLU A 53 -12.82 3.58 6.25
C GLU A 53 -14.26 3.39 5.75
N ALA A 54 -14.99 2.44 6.33
CA ALA A 54 -16.43 2.46 6.29
C ALA A 54 -16.84 3.79 6.95
N PRO A 55 -17.61 4.66 6.28
CA PRO A 55 -18.25 5.76 6.99
C PRO A 55 -19.05 5.15 8.16
N PRO A 56 -19.11 5.80 9.32
CA PRO A 56 -19.90 5.27 10.43
C PRO A 56 -21.36 5.13 9.99
N GLU A 57 -21.84 3.90 9.83
CA GLU A 57 -23.27 3.57 9.81
C GLU A 57 -23.82 3.71 11.24
N GLU A 58 -23.84 4.94 11.78
CA GLU A 58 -24.68 5.29 12.93
C GLU A 58 -25.94 5.95 12.40
N GLY A 59 -26.89 5.12 11.98
CA GLY A 59 -28.19 5.54 11.45
C GLY A 59 -29.25 4.45 11.44
N ARG A 60 -29.11 3.41 12.27
CA ARG A 60 -30.20 2.45 12.53
C ARG A 60 -30.55 2.48 14.01
N GLU A 61 -31.43 3.40 14.36
CA GLU A 61 -32.33 3.21 15.50
C GLU A 61 -33.40 2.18 15.13
N PRO A 62 -33.73 1.21 16.01
CA PRO A 62 -35.04 0.59 16.05
C PRO A 62 -36.09 1.47 16.74
#